data_AF-A0A2N3UAA4-F1
#
_entry.id   AF-A0A2N3UAA4-F1
#
_cell.length_a   1.000
_cell.length_b   1.000
_cell.length_c   1.000
_cell.angle_alpha   90.00
_cell.angle_beta   90.00
_cell.angle_gamma   90.00
#
_symmetry.space_group_name_H-M   'P 1'
#
loop_
_entity.id
_entity.type
_entity.pdbx_description
1 polymer ?
#
loop_
_entity_poly.entity_id
_entity_poly.type
_entity_poly.pdbx_seq_one_letter_code
_entity_poly.pdbx_strand_id
1 'polypeptide(L)'
;MAAHTDHSHDFHQTGDIPKAQTKVIWKTFFILVGLTAIEFLFAFTMDASTLRNAIFIILTIFKAFYIVAEFMHLKHEVKALIWSILIPLALVIWLMVALIAEGSYYFDSIVNYFN
;
A
#
# COMPACT_ATOMS: atom_id res chain seq x y z
N MET A 1 48.14 39.58 24.08
CA MET A 1 47.85 39.51 22.63
C MET A 1 46.96 38.30 22.42
N ALA A 2 45.64 38.51 22.36
CA ALA A 2 44.66 37.43 22.19
C ALA A 2 44.54 37.11 20.71
N ALA A 3 44.82 35.86 20.34
CA ALA A 3 44.60 35.35 18.99
C ALA A 3 43.10 35.13 18.79
N HIS A 4 42.47 36.00 18.01
CA HIS A 4 41.13 35.77 17.48
C HIS A 4 41.23 34.71 16.38
N THR A 5 40.70 33.51 16.65
CA THR A 5 40.45 32.48 15.65
C THR A 5 39.16 32.82 14.92
N ASP A 6 39.29 33.30 13.70
CA ASP A 6 38.18 33.52 12.77
C ASP A 6 37.65 32.16 12.30
N HIS A 7 36.52 31.73 12.86
CA HIS A 7 35.76 30.59 12.36
C HIS A 7 34.81 31.09 11.27
N SER A 8 35.36 31.35 10.09
CA SER A 8 34.57 31.56 8.88
C SER A 8 33.86 30.25 8.52
N HIS A 9 32.54 30.23 8.73
CA HIS A 9 31.65 29.16 8.32
C HIS A 9 31.63 29.04 6.78
N ASP A 10 32.48 28.16 6.24
CA ASP A 10 32.36 27.69 4.85
C ASP A 10 31.15 26.76 4.72
N PHE A 11 29.96 27.35 4.54
CA PHE A 11 28.75 26.68 4.06
C PHE A 11 28.82 26.44 2.55
N HIS A 12 29.94 25.92 2.04
CA HIS A 12 29.98 25.36 0.69
C HIS A 12 29.37 23.95 0.70
N GLN A 13 28.08 23.90 0.99
CA GLN A 13 27.27 22.72 0.83
C GLN A 13 26.70 22.75 -0.59
N THR A 14 27.56 22.55 -1.60
CA THR A 14 27.13 22.08 -2.92
C THR A 14 26.75 20.61 -2.77
N GLY A 15 25.67 20.38 -2.02
CA GLY A 15 24.99 19.10 -2.01
C GLY A 15 24.35 18.95 -3.38
N ASP A 16 24.95 18.12 -4.23
CA ASP A 16 24.29 17.57 -5.40
C ASP A 16 22.96 16.99 -4.93
N ILE A 17 21.86 17.74 -5.14
CA ILE A 17 20.52 17.30 -4.81
C ILE A 17 20.31 16.00 -5.62
N PRO A 18 20.13 14.84 -4.98
CA PRO A 18 19.94 13.60 -5.71
C PRO A 18 18.71 13.78 -6.62
N LYS A 19 18.91 13.60 -7.93
CA LYS A 19 17.86 13.81 -8.93
C LYS A 19 16.68 12.90 -8.58
N ALA A 20 15.54 13.50 -8.24
CA ALA A 20 14.32 12.75 -7.94
C ALA A 20 13.99 11.79 -9.10
N GLN A 21 13.72 10.51 -8.79
CA GLN A 21 13.41 9.47 -9.77
C GLN A 21 11.98 9.60 -10.35
N THR A 22 11.60 10.79 -10.81
CA THR A 22 10.27 11.10 -11.36
C THR A 22 9.90 10.25 -12.58
N LYS A 23 10.89 9.76 -13.34
CA LYS A 23 10.66 8.87 -14.48
C LYS A 23 10.01 7.53 -14.09
N VAL A 24 10.40 6.97 -12.93
CA VAL A 24 9.85 5.70 -12.46
C VAL A 24 8.39 5.90 -12.03
N ILE A 25 8.14 6.99 -11.31
CA ILE A 25 6.80 7.39 -10.84
C ILE A 25 5.83 7.53 -12.02
N TRP A 26 6.22 8.25 -13.07
CA TRP A 26 5.39 8.42 -14.27
C TRP A 26 5.11 7.11 -15.00
N LYS A 27 6.09 6.21 -15.07
CA LYS A 27 5.91 4.89 -15.68
C LYS A 27 4.88 4.05 -14.89
N THR A 28 5.01 4.00 -13.57
CA THR A 28 4.08 3.26 -12.72
C THR A 28 2.68 3.88 -12.73
N PHE A 29 2.60 5.21 -12.75
CA PHE A 29 1.33 5.93 -12.90
C PHE A 29 0.56 5.47 -14.14
N PHE A 30 1.20 5.46 -15.31
CA PHE A 30 0.53 4.98 -16.53
C PHE A 30 0.14 3.50 -16.49
N ILE A 31 0.96 2.65 -15.87
CA ILE A 31 0.59 1.23 -15.65
C ILE A 31 -0.68 1.13 -14.80
N LEU A 32 -0.75 1.89 -13.71
CA LEU A 32 -1.90 1.89 -12.81
C LEU A 32 -3.15 2.46 -13.46
N VAL A 33 -3.02 3.52 -14.27
CA VAL A 33 -4.10 4.08 -15.08
C VAL A 33 -4.61 3.06 -16.09
N GLY A 34 -3.71 2.37 -16.80
CA GLY A 34 -4.09 1.30 -17.73
C GLY A 34 -4.82 0.15 -17.03
N LEU A 35 -4.31 -0.29 -15.89
CA LEU A 35 -4.91 -1.36 -15.09
C LEU A 35 -6.30 -0.98 -14.58
N THR A 36 -6.50 0.26 -14.13
CA THR A 36 -7.83 0.75 -13.72
C THR A 36 -8.78 0.95 -14.90
N ALA A 37 -8.30 1.40 -16.05
CA ALA A 37 -9.12 1.50 -17.25
C ALA A 37 -9.63 0.11 -17.68
N ILE A 38 -8.79 -0.92 -17.57
CA ILE A 38 -9.17 -2.32 -17.81
C ILE A 38 -10.21 -2.80 -16.80
N GLU A 39 -10.05 -2.49 -15.50
CA GLU A 39 -11.08 -2.78 -14.48
C GLU A 39 -12.42 -2.14 -14.87
N PHE A 40 -12.44 -0.85 -15.22
CA PHE A 40 -13.68 -0.20 -15.64
C PHE A 40 -14.28 -0.81 -16.90
N LEU A 41 -13.47 -1.21 -17.88
CA LEU A 41 -13.96 -1.90 -19.07
C LEU A 41 -14.66 -3.22 -18.69
N PHE A 42 -14.07 -4.02 -17.80
CA PHE A 42 -14.72 -5.25 -17.31
C PHE A 42 -15.97 -4.96 -16.47
N ALA A 43 -16.02 -3.85 -15.72
CA ALA A 43 -17.23 -3.45 -14.99
C ALA A 43 -18.42 -3.20 -15.94
N PHE A 44 -18.17 -2.55 -17.08
CA PHE A 44 -19.24 -2.17 -18.02
C PHE A 44 -19.59 -3.26 -19.04
N THR A 45 -18.65 -4.14 -19.38
CA THR A 45 -18.87 -5.18 -20.41
C THR A 45 -19.37 -6.50 -19.85
N MET A 46 -19.16 -6.76 -18.55
CA MET A 46 -19.40 -8.06 -17.96
C MET A 46 -20.44 -7.97 -16.82
N ASP A 47 -21.45 -8.84 -16.87
CA ASP A 47 -22.50 -8.90 -15.85
C ASP A 47 -22.00 -9.34 -14.47
N ALA A 48 -22.82 -9.09 -13.46
CA ALA A 48 -22.52 -9.39 -12.07
C ALA A 48 -22.43 -10.90 -11.84
N SER A 49 -21.21 -11.42 -11.92
CA SER A 49 -20.88 -12.83 -11.75
C SER A 49 -19.67 -13.00 -10.85
N THR A 50 -19.57 -14.17 -10.21
CA THR A 50 -18.43 -14.58 -9.38
C THR A 50 -17.10 -14.44 -10.14
N LEU A 51 -17.11 -14.67 -11.45
CA LEU A 51 -15.93 -14.53 -12.31
C LEU A 51 -15.46 -13.06 -12.36
N ARG A 52 -16.39 -12.12 -12.53
CA ARG A 52 -16.07 -10.69 -12.52
C ARG A 52 -15.49 -10.28 -11.17
N ASN A 53 -16.11 -10.70 -10.06
CA ASN A 53 -15.60 -10.39 -8.73
C ASN A 53 -14.18 -10.93 -8.52
N ALA A 54 -13.89 -12.15 -8.98
CA ALA A 54 -12.55 -12.72 -8.89
C ALA A 54 -11.51 -11.92 -9.69
N ILE A 55 -11.84 -11.50 -10.92
CA ILE A 55 -10.96 -10.64 -11.73
C ILE A 55 -10.67 -9.32 -11.01
N PHE A 56 -11.70 -8.68 -10.46
CA PHE A 56 -11.54 -7.41 -9.76
C PHE A 56 -10.62 -7.55 -8.55
N ILE A 57 -10.81 -8.59 -7.73
CA ILE A 57 -9.95 -8.87 -6.57
C ILE A 57 -8.48 -9.04 -7.02
N ILE A 58 -8.24 -9.82 -8.08
CA ILE A 58 -6.89 -10.06 -8.58
C ILE A 58 -6.26 -8.74 -9.09
N LEU A 59 -6.98 -7.97 -9.90
CA LEU A 59 -6.49 -6.69 -10.42
C LEU A 59 -6.22 -5.68 -9.30
N THR A 60 -7.08 -5.61 -8.27
CA THR A 60 -6.83 -4.74 -7.10
C THR A 60 -5.60 -5.14 -6.31
N ILE A 61 -5.31 -6.44 -6.17
CA ILE A 61 -4.07 -6.91 -5.53
C ILE A 61 -2.84 -6.46 -6.33
N PHE A 62 -2.85 -6.64 -7.66
CA PHE A 62 -1.76 -6.16 -8.52
C PHE A 62 -1.58 -4.64 -8.38
N LYS A 63 -2.68 -3.90 -8.40
CA LYS A 63 -2.67 -2.44 -8.20
C LYS A 63 -2.01 -2.05 -6.87
N ALA A 64 -2.42 -2.69 -5.78
CA ALA A 64 -1.87 -2.44 -4.45
C ALA A 64 -0.36 -2.72 -4.41
N PHE A 65 0.10 -3.81 -5.04
CA PHE A 65 1.53 -4.12 -5.14
C PHE A 65 2.33 -3.01 -5.84
N TYR A 66 1.86 -2.53 -7.01
CA TYR A 66 2.55 -1.46 -7.75
C TYR A 66 2.56 -0.12 -6.99
N ILE A 67 1.49 0.21 -6.26
CA ILE A 67 1.42 1.41 -5.42
C ILE A 67 2.45 1.33 -4.28
N VAL A 68 2.45 0.22 -3.54
CA VAL A 68 3.34 0.03 -2.38
C VAL A 68 4.81 -0.06 -2.82
N ALA A 69 5.09 -0.71 -3.96
CA ALA A 69 6.46 -0.84 -4.45
C ALA A 69 7.06 0.51 -4.88
N GLU A 70 6.34 1.32 -5.67
CA GLU A 70 6.93 2.48 -6.35
C GLU A 70 6.43 3.84 -5.83
N PHE A 71 5.19 3.99 -5.37
CA PHE A 71 4.73 5.28 -4.80
C PHE A 71 5.14 5.46 -3.34
N MET A 72 5.32 4.37 -2.60
CA MET A 72 5.78 4.43 -1.21
C MET A 72 7.31 4.36 -1.08
N HIS A 73 8.05 4.33 -2.20
CA HIS A 73 9.53 4.34 -2.24
C HIS A 73 10.20 3.14 -1.51
N LEU A 74 9.44 2.11 -1.16
CA LEU A 74 9.87 1.02 -0.28
C LEU A 74 10.85 0.04 -0.90
N LYS A 75 10.97 0.07 -2.23
CA LYS A 75 11.76 -0.91 -2.97
C LYS A 75 13.27 -0.75 -2.77
N HIS A 76 13.73 0.45 -2.42
CA HIS A 76 15.16 0.75 -2.32
C HIS A 76 15.60 1.29 -0.96
N GLU A 77 14.70 1.89 -0.16
CA GLU A 77 15.04 2.36 1.18
C GLU A 77 13.98 1.96 2.23
N VAL A 78 14.50 1.64 3.42
CA VAL A 78 13.83 1.33 4.70
C VAL A 78 12.77 0.20 4.70
N LYS A 79 13.25 -1.03 4.91
CA LYS A 79 12.45 -2.21 5.34
C LYS A 79 11.48 -1.90 6.49
N ALA A 80 11.83 -0.95 7.36
CA ALA A 80 10.97 -0.48 8.45
C ALA A 80 9.62 0.07 7.97
N LEU A 81 9.56 0.72 6.81
CA LEU A 81 8.31 1.22 6.24
C LEU A 81 7.45 0.10 5.62
N ILE A 82 8.06 -1.01 5.17
CA ILE A 82 7.29 -2.20 4.77
C ILE A 82 6.58 -2.79 6.00
N TRP A 83 7.30 -2.87 7.13
CA TRP A 83 6.73 -3.35 8.39
C TRP A 83 5.63 -2.43 8.93
N SER A 84 5.73 -1.11 8.72
CA SER A 84 4.66 -0.18 9.16
C SER A 84 3.35 -0.34 8.39
N ILE A 85 3.36 -0.97 7.22
CA ILE A 85 2.15 -1.29 6.43
C ILE A 85 1.70 -2.73 6.69
N LEU A 86 2.64 -3.68 6.77
CA LEU A 86 2.33 -5.09 7.00
C LEU A 86 1.72 -5.34 8.38
N ILE A 87 2.21 -4.68 9.44
CA ILE A 87 1.72 -4.92 10.81
C ILE A 87 0.25 -4.49 10.95
N PRO A 88 -0.16 -3.26 10.57
CA PRO A 88 -1.59 -2.88 10.60
C PRO A 88 -2.44 -3.77 9.70
N LEU A 89 -1.96 -4.15 8.51
CA LEU A 89 -2.70 -5.03 7.60
C LEU A 89 -2.94 -6.41 8.23
N ALA A 90 -1.91 -7.00 8.84
CA ALA A 90 -2.02 -8.29 9.52
C ALA A 90 -3.01 -8.22 10.69
N LEU A 91 -3.00 -7.11 11.44
CA LEU A 91 -3.98 -6.86 12.52
C LEU A 91 -5.41 -6.80 12.00
N VAL A 92 -5.66 -6.12 10.87
CA VAL A 92 -7.00 -6.04 10.26
C VAL A 92 -7.48 -7.42 9.79
N ILE A 93 -6.60 -8.19 9.13
CA ILE A 93 -6.94 -9.56 8.68
C ILE A 93 -7.23 -10.45 9.89
N TRP A 94 -6.38 -10.39 10.92
CA TRP A 94 -6.59 -11.14 12.16
C TRP A 94 -7.92 -10.77 12.84
N LEU A 95 -8.21 -9.47 12.97
CA LEU A 95 -9.45 -8.97 13.54
C LEU A 95 -10.68 -9.46 12.76
N MET A 96 -10.62 -9.43 11.42
CA MET A 96 -11.70 -9.91 10.57
C MET A 96 -11.98 -11.40 10.80
N VAL A 97 -10.95 -12.23 10.90
CA VAL A 97 -11.11 -13.66 11.21
C VAL A 97 -11.68 -13.85 12.60
N ALA A 98 -11.18 -13.12 13.61
CA ALA A 98 -11.66 -13.21 14.99
C ALA A 98 -13.15 -12.84 15.08
N LEU A 99 -13.58 -11.75 14.44
CA LEU A 99 -14.98 -11.32 14.44
C LEU A 99 -15.91 -12.33 13.75
N ILE A 100 -15.46 -12.94 12.65
CA ILE A 100 -16.25 -14.00 11.98
C ILE A 100 -16.38 -15.24 12.88
N ALA A 101 -15.28 -15.68 13.49
CA ALA A 101 -15.28 -16.85 14.36
C ALA A 101 -16.15 -16.65 15.61
N GLU A 102 -15.92 -15.57 16.36
CA GLU A 102 -16.74 -15.22 17.52
C GLU A 102 -18.20 -15.01 17.12
N GLY A 103 -18.45 -14.28 16.03
CA GLY A 103 -19.80 -14.04 15.51
C GLY A 103 -20.56 -15.34 15.21
N SER A 104 -19.91 -16.33 14.58
CA SER A 104 -20.52 -17.64 14.34
C SER A 104 -20.81 -18.40 15.64
N TYR A 105 -19.88 -18.39 16.59
CA TYR A 105 -20.07 -19.07 17.88
C TYR A 105 -21.23 -18.49 18.69
N TYR A 106 -21.34 -17.15 18.77
CA TYR A 106 -22.47 -16.49 19.43
C TYR A 106 -23.80 -16.81 18.76
N PHE A 107 -23.84 -16.81 17.42
CA PHE A 107 -25.04 -17.14 16.67
C PHE A 107 -25.53 -18.56 16.97
N ASP A 108 -24.64 -19.55 16.90
CA ASP A 108 -24.98 -20.95 17.19
C ASP A 108 -25.43 -21.15 18.65
N SER A 109 -24.80 -20.45 19.59
CA SER A 109 -25.16 -20.49 21.02
C SER A 109 -26.57 -19.96 21.27
N ILE A 110 -26.94 -18.88 20.59
CA ILE A 110 -28.29 -18.29 20.68
C ILE A 110 -29.33 -19.24 20.09
N VAL A 111 -29.08 -19.78 18.90
CA VAL A 111 -30.02 -20.70 18.24
C VAL A 111 -30.26 -21.95 19.07
N ASN A 112 -29.20 -22.53 19.66
CA ASN A 112 -29.30 -23.70 20.53
C ASN A 112 -29.97 -23.42 21.89
N TYR A 113 -30.01 -22.16 22.35
CA TYR A 113 -30.72 -21.79 23.57
C TYR A 113 -32.24 -21.73 23.38
N PHE A 114 -32.69 -21.39 22.16
CA PHE A 114 -34.11 -21.25 21.83
C PHE A 114 -34.75 -22.50 21.20
N ASN A 115 -33.98 -23.58 21.03
CA ASN A 115 -34.40 -24.85 20.43
C ASN A 115 -34.28 -25.99 21.43
#